data_AF-A0A0G1CJS4-F1
#
_entry.id   AF-A0A0G1CJS4-F1
#
_cell.length_a   1.000
_cell.length_b   1.000
_cell.length_c   1.000
_cell.angle_alpha   90.00
_cell.angle_beta   90.00
_cell.angle_gamma   90.00
#
_symmetry.space_group_name_H-M   'P 1'
#
loop_
_entity.id
_entity.type
_entity.pdbx_description
1 polymer ?
#
loop_
_entity_poly.entity_id
_entity_poly.type
_entity_poly.pdbx_seq_one_letter_code
_entity_poly.pdbx_strand_id
1 'polypeptide(L)'
;MPGSVPAEVQGLVGRIVIEIINPIIGVIFAAALVYFLWGLLMFILNAGNEAKRGEYKQHMLWGLIGLVVMLSAYALIEIGLRTFGVQNSDMPQGLPIRL
;
A
#
# COMPACT_ATOMS: atom_id res chain seq x y z
N MET A 1 -25.13 6.47 -25.60
CA MET A 1 -25.26 5.96 -24.20
C MET A 1 -24.12 4.97 -23.99
N PRO A 2 -23.12 5.26 -23.12
CA PRO A 2 -22.15 4.24 -22.75
C PRO A 2 -22.92 3.09 -22.08
N GLY A 3 -22.72 1.86 -22.54
CA GLY A 3 -23.42 0.69 -22.03
C GLY A 3 -23.24 0.60 -20.52
N SER A 4 -24.32 0.80 -19.77
CA SER A 4 -24.31 0.73 -18.31
C SER A 4 -23.88 -0.67 -17.92
N VAL A 5 -22.68 -0.77 -17.33
CA VAL A 5 -22.20 -2.01 -16.72
C VAL A 5 -23.31 -2.51 -15.78
N PRO A 6 -23.76 -3.78 -15.91
CA PRO A 6 -24.87 -4.31 -15.11
C PRO A 6 -24.60 -4.13 -13.61
N ALA A 7 -25.65 -3.82 -12.84
CA ALA A 7 -25.54 -3.52 -11.41
C ALA A 7 -24.93 -4.69 -10.62
N GLU A 8 -25.12 -5.91 -11.10
CA GLU A 8 -24.54 -7.14 -10.56
C GLU A 8 -23.02 -7.13 -10.67
N VAL A 9 -22.47 -6.71 -11.82
CA VAL A 9 -21.03 -6.65 -12.04
C VAL A 9 -20.40 -5.58 -11.15
N GLN A 10 -21.04 -4.42 -11.02
CA GLN A 10 -20.57 -3.36 -10.12
C GLN A 10 -20.58 -3.82 -8.65
N GLY A 11 -21.63 -4.54 -8.23
CA GLY A 11 -21.73 -5.11 -6.89
C GLY A 11 -20.68 -6.18 -6.60
N LEU A 12 -20.36 -7.04 -7.58
CA LEU A 12 -19.32 -8.05 -7.46
C LEU A 12 -17.93 -7.42 -7.34
N VAL A 13 -17.61 -6.45 -8.21
CA VAL A 13 -16.33 -5.73 -8.17
C VAL A 13 -16.17 -5.00 -6.84
N GLY A 14 -17.20 -4.29 -6.37
CA GLY A 14 -17.17 -3.60 -5.08
C GLY A 14 -16.91 -4.54 -3.91
N ARG A 15 -17.57 -5.71 -3.87
CA ARG A 15 -17.36 -6.71 -2.82
C ARG A 15 -15.94 -7.29 -2.83
N ILE A 16 -15.40 -7.61 -4.01
CA ILE A 16 -14.03 -8.13 -4.12
C ILE A 16 -13.03 -7.09 -3.61
N VAL A 17 -13.21 -5.81 -3.97
CA VAL A 17 -12.30 -4.75 -3.53
C VAL A 17 -12.35 -4.59 -2.00
N ILE A 18 -13.55 -4.55 -1.42
CA ILE A 18 -13.74 -4.30 0.01
C ILE A 18 -13.27 -5.49 0.85
N GLU A 19 -13.67 -6.71 0.49
CA GLU A 19 -13.48 -7.90 1.33
C GLU A 19 -12.13 -8.59 1.11
N ILE A 20 -11.49 -8.36 -0.05
CA ILE A 20 -10.25 -9.07 -0.42
C ILE A 20 -9.10 -8.07 -0.60
N ILE A 21 -9.26 -7.09 -1.49
CA ILE A 21 -8.15 -6.21 -1.87
C ILE A 21 -7.71 -5.31 -0.71
N ASN A 22 -8.66 -4.64 -0.05
CA ASN A 22 -8.37 -3.74 1.07
C ASN A 22 -7.61 -4.41 2.23
N PRO A 23 -8.07 -5.56 2.77
CA PRO A 23 -7.35 -6.21 3.86
C PRO A 23 -5.97 -6.69 3.42
N ILE A 24 -5.81 -7.19 2.19
CA ILE A 24 -4.48 -7.59 1.67
C ILE A 24 -3.52 -6.40 1.62
N ILE A 25 -3.96 -5.24 1.10
CA ILE A 25 -3.13 -4.03 1.07
C ILE A 25 -2.70 -3.63 2.49
N GLY A 26 -3.63 -3.64 3.45
CA GLY A 26 -3.35 -3.34 4.86
C GLY A 26 -2.30 -4.30 5.47
N VAL A 27 -2.43 -5.60 5.20
CA VAL A 27 -1.47 -6.62 5.68
C VAL A 27 -0.09 -6.42 5.06
N ILE A 28 0.00 -6.16 3.74
CA ILE A 28 1.28 -5.93 3.08
C ILE A 28 1.93 -4.65 3.60
N PHE A 29 1.15 -3.59 3.81
CA PHE A 29 1.66 -2.35 4.40
C PHE A 29 2.22 -2.57 5.80
N ALA A 30 1.48 -3.27 6.66
CA ALA A 30 1.93 -3.60 8.00
C ALA A 30 3.20 -4.47 7.97
N ALA A 31 3.27 -5.47 7.09
CA ALA A 31 4.45 -6.31 6.92
C ALA A 31 5.67 -5.51 6.42
N ALA A 32 5.49 -4.61 5.45
CA ALA A 32 6.54 -3.73 4.96
C ALA A 32 7.07 -2.79 6.05
N LEU A 33 6.17 -2.22 6.86
CA LEU A 33 6.53 -1.38 7.99
C LEU A 33 7.32 -2.15 9.05
N VAL A 34 6.88 -3.36 9.42
CA VAL A 34 7.59 -4.23 10.36
C VAL A 34 8.98 -4.59 9.85
N TYR A 35 9.10 -4.96 8.57
CA TYR A 35 10.38 -5.30 7.96
C TYR A 35 11.34 -4.10 7.91
N PHE A 36 10.82 -2.92 7.59
CA PHE A 36 11.57 -1.66 7.63
C PHE A 36 12.07 -1.36 9.05
N LEU A 37 11.19 -1.42 10.06
CA LEU A 37 11.54 -1.17 11.46
C LEU A 37 12.56 -2.19 11.98
N TRP A 38 12.44 -3.46 11.59
CA TRP A 38 13.42 -4.50 11.92
C TRP A 38 14.80 -4.17 11.35
N GLY A 39 14.87 -3.77 10.08
CA GLY A 39 16.11 -3.34 9.44
C GLY A 39 16.71 -2.11 10.11
N LEU A 40 15.87 -1.14 10.50
CA LEU A 40 16.29 0.08 11.19
C LEU A 40 16.86 -0.21 12.59
N LEU A 41 16.16 -1.02 13.39
CA LEU A 41 16.61 -1.40 14.73
C LEU A 41 17.94 -2.14 14.68
N MET A 42 18.06 -3.14 13.79
CA MET A 42 19.31 -3.89 13.62
C MET A 42 20.45 -3.02 13.12
N PHE A 43 20.18 -2.05 12.24
CA PHE A 43 21.19 -1.11 11.75
C PHE A 43 21.73 -0.22 12.87
N ILE A 44 20.85 0.30 13.74
CA ILE A 44 21.26 1.14 14.88
C ILE A 44 22.02 0.32 15.92
N LEU A 45 21.51 -0.85 16.31
CA LEU A 45 22.12 -1.71 17.34
C LEU A 45 23.50 -2.25 16.94
N ASN A 46 23.73 -2.46 15.65
CA ASN A 46 25.00 -3.00 15.12
C ASN A 46 25.86 -1.94 14.44
N ALA A 47 25.67 -0.66 14.75
CA ALA A 47 26.38 0.46 14.12
C ALA A 47 27.92 0.37 14.22
N GLY A 48 28.45 -0.36 15.21
CA GLY A 48 29.89 -0.57 15.42
C GLY A 48 30.50 -1.78 14.67
N ASN A 49 29.71 -2.62 13.98
CA ASN A 49 30.22 -3.81 13.29
C ASN A 49 30.02 -3.70 11.77
N GLU A 50 31.11 -3.41 11.05
CA GLU A 50 31.09 -3.15 9.59
C GLU A 50 30.57 -4.32 8.75
N ALA A 51 30.90 -5.56 9.12
CA ALA A 51 30.45 -6.75 8.39
C ALA A 51 28.93 -6.91 8.45
N LYS A 52 28.33 -6.64 9.62
CA LYS A 52 26.88 -6.73 9.82
C LYS A 52 26.11 -5.51 9.30
N ARG A 53 26.77 -4.35 9.15
CA ARG A 53 26.13 -3.14 8.58
C ARG A 53 25.68 -3.33 7.13
N GLY A 54 26.42 -4.10 6.33
CA GLY A 54 26.06 -4.35 4.93
C GLY A 54 24.71 -5.06 4.80
N GLU A 55 24.52 -6.12 5.58
CA GLU A 55 23.30 -6.93 5.60
C GLU A 55 22.08 -6.15 6.09
N TYR A 56 22.22 -5.39 7.18
CA TYR A 56 21.08 -4.64 7.73
C TYR A 56 20.68 -3.41 6.91
N LYS A 57 21.63 -2.80 6.17
CA LYS A 57 21.30 -1.78 5.17
C LYS A 57 20.39 -2.37 4.08
N GLN A 58 20.65 -3.61 3.66
CA GLN A 58 19.83 -4.26 2.64
C GLN A 58 18.40 -4.52 3.16
N HIS A 59 18.23 -4.95 4.41
CA HIS A 59 16.90 -5.10 5.02
C HIS A 59 16.12 -3.78 5.11
N MET A 60 16.80 -2.68 5.50
CA MET A 60 16.20 -1.34 5.51
C MET A 60 15.77 -0.91 4.10
N LEU A 61 16.59 -1.16 3.09
CA LEU A 61 16.28 -0.82 1.69
C LEU A 61 15.06 -1.59 1.16
N TRP A 62 14.97 -2.90 1.41
CA TRP A 62 13.80 -3.69 1.00
C TRP A 62 12.51 -3.21 1.68
N GLY A 63 12.56 -2.88 2.98
CA GLY A 63 11.44 -2.29 3.69
C GLY A 63 11.04 -0.92 3.11
N LEU A 64 12.02 -0.06 2.83
CA LEU A 64 11.79 1.27 2.25
C LEU A 64 11.18 1.17 0.84
N ILE A 65 11.68 0.26 0.00
CA ILE A 65 11.12 0.00 -1.33
C ILE A 65 9.64 -0.41 -1.20
N GLY A 66 9.31 -1.30 -0.28
CA GLY A 66 7.93 -1.71 -0.02
C GLY A 66 7.03 -0.52 0.35
N LEU A 67 7.50 0.37 1.23
CA LEU A 67 6.77 1.58 1.62
C LEU A 67 6.60 2.57 0.45
N VAL A 68 7.66 2.78 -0.34
CA VAL A 68 7.62 3.67 -1.52
C VAL A 68 6.65 3.14 -2.58
N VAL A 69 6.63 1.83 -2.81
CA VAL A 69 5.67 1.21 -3.76
C VAL A 69 4.23 1.45 -3.31
N MET A 70 3.94 1.31 -2.02
CA MET A 70 2.60 1.60 -1.48
C MET A 70 2.20 3.06 -1.64
N LEU A 71 3.12 3.99 -1.33
CA LEU A 71 2.89 5.42 -1.52
C LEU A 71 2.67 5.78 -3.00
N SER A 72 3.45 5.17 -3.90
CA SER A 72 3.32 5.35 -5.35
C SER A 72 1.97 4.84 -5.86
N ALA A 73 1.56 3.64 -5.44
CA ALA A 73 0.27 3.08 -5.81
C ALA A 73 -0.89 3.98 -5.35
N TYR A 74 -0.84 4.49 -4.11
CA TYR A 74 -1.82 5.44 -3.61
C TYR A 74 -1.87 6.72 -4.45
N ALA A 75 -0.72 7.34 -4.72
CA ALA A 75 -0.64 8.56 -5.50
C ALA A 75 -1.20 8.38 -6.92
N LEU A 76 -0.89 7.25 -7.57
CA LEU A 76 -1.40 6.92 -8.90
C LEU A 76 -2.92 6.72 -8.90
N ILE A 77 -3.46 6.02 -7.90
CA ILE A 77 -4.91 5.84 -7.74
C ILE A 77 -5.59 7.20 -7.56
N GLU A 78 -5.09 8.04 -6.66
CA GLU A 78 -5.67 9.36 -6.39
C GLU A 78 -5.66 10.27 -7.62
N ILE A 79 -4.55 10.29 -8.36
CA ILE A 79 -4.45 11.04 -9.62
C ILE A 79 -5.43 10.48 -10.66
N GLY A 80 -5.54 9.16 -10.79
CA GLY A 80 -6.47 8.52 -11.70
C GLY A 80 -7.93 8.89 -11.38
N LEU A 81 -8.33 8.78 -10.11
CA LEU A 81 -9.68 9.11 -9.66
C LEU A 81 -10.04 10.57 -9.94
N ARG A 82 -9.12 11.50 -9.67
CA ARG A 82 -9.28 12.93 -10.01
C ARG A 82 -9.39 13.16 -11.51
N THR A 83 -8.59 12.45 -12.30
CA THR A 83 -8.57 12.57 -13.77
C THR A 83 -9.88 12.08 -14.40
N PHE A 84 -10.47 11.01 -13.84
CA PHE A 84 -11.76 10.47 -14.31
C PHE A 84 -12.99 11.10 -13.61
N GLY A 85 -12.80 12.11 -12.76
CA GLY A 85 -13.88 12.87 -12.13
C GLY A 85 -14.66 12.12 -11.05
N VAL A 86 -14.08 11.09 -10.44
CA VAL A 86 -14.72 10.32 -9.37
C VAL A 86 -14.64 11.11 -8.06
N GLN A 87 -15.80 11.43 -7.47
CA GLN A 87 -15.85 12.26 -6.27
C GLN A 87 -15.66 11.40 -5.01
N ASN A 88 -15.06 11.98 -3.97
CA ASN A 88 -14.76 11.29 -2.71
C ASN A 88 -16.01 10.72 -2.01
N SER A 89 -17.20 11.21 -2.35
CA SER A 89 -18.51 10.72 -1.88
C SER A 89 -18.89 9.35 -2.43
N ASP A 90 -18.29 8.93 -3.54
CA ASP A 90 -18.64 7.70 -4.26
C ASP A 90 -17.81 6.50 -3.79
N MET A 91 -16.85 6.74 -2.89
CA MET A 91 -15.95 5.72 -2.35
C MET A 91 -16.35 5.37 -0.91
N PRO A 92 -16.35 4.07 -0.56
CA PRO A 92 -16.61 3.64 0.81
C PRO A 92 -15.65 4.35 1.79
N GLN A 93 -16.21 5.05 2.79
CA GLN A 93 -15.40 5.68 3.82
C GLN A 93 -14.84 4.58 4.75
N GLY A 94 -13.50 4.51 4.87
CA GLY A 94 -12.80 3.47 5.65
C GLY A 94 -11.73 2.69 4.87
N LEU A 95 -11.42 3.05 3.62
CA LEU A 95 -10.34 2.42 2.86
C LEU A 95 -8.98 2.66 3.55
N PRO A 96 -8.18 1.61 3.84
CA PRO A 96 -6.87 1.76 4.48
C PRO A 96 -5.83 2.52 3.63
N ILE A 97 -6.10 2.67 2.34
CA ILE A 97 -5.31 3.50 1.43
C ILE A 97 -5.68 4.99 1.49
N ARG A 98 -6.82 5.37 2.09
CA ARG A 98 -7.14 6.77 2.37
C ARG A 98 -6.52 7.16 3.71
N LEU A 99 -5.27 7.63 3.67
CA LEU A 99 -4.63 8.37 4.77
C LEU A 99 -5.28 9.74 4.93
#